data_AF-A0A930V9I0-F1
#
_entry.id   AF-A0A930V9I0-F1
#
_cell.length_a   1.000
_cell.length_b   1.000
_cell.length_c   1.000
_cell.angle_alpha   90.00
_cell.angle_beta   90.00
_cell.angle_gamma   90.00
#
_symmetry.space_group_name_H-M   'P 1'
#
loop_
_entity.id
_entity.type
_entity.pdbx_description
1 polymer ?
#
loop_
_entity_poly.entity_id
_entity_poly.type
_entity_poly.pdbx_seq_one_letter_code
_entity_poly.pdbx_strand_id
1 'polypeptide(L)'
;MSKAQRRGAQRRGTCQATGKRRFRDHREATAILHRVRNVRRRAKVEGLDSRRHEERCYECESCHGWHLTSWEQPDRRRAPRRRLDPEVFELFVLRGLAAGWVPA
;
A
#
# COMPACT_ATOMS: atom_id res chain seq x y z
N MET A 1 23.91 -21.24 -8.77
CA MET A 1 23.19 -20.86 -7.53
C MET A 1 21.77 -20.41 -7.89
N SER A 2 20.75 -21.06 -7.32
CA SER A 2 19.36 -21.03 -7.79
C SER A 2 18.55 -19.85 -7.23
N LYS A 3 17.65 -19.27 -8.05
CA LYS A 3 16.81 -18.08 -7.73
C LYS A 3 15.92 -18.24 -6.47
N ALA A 4 15.73 -19.47 -5.99
CA ALA A 4 14.88 -19.79 -4.84
C ALA A 4 15.43 -19.29 -3.49
N GLN A 5 16.75 -19.16 -3.34
CA GLN A 5 17.39 -18.82 -2.06
C GLN A 5 17.32 -17.33 -1.70
N ARG A 6 16.99 -16.43 -2.64
CA ARG A 6 16.93 -14.97 -2.40
C ARG A 6 15.62 -14.48 -1.76
N ARG A 7 14.60 -15.34 -1.66
CA ARG A 7 13.24 -14.96 -1.23
C ARG A 7 13.02 -15.06 0.29
N GLY A 8 13.91 -15.71 1.04
CA GLY A 8 13.67 -16.05 2.45
C GLY A 8 14.17 -15.04 3.50
N ALA A 9 15.03 -14.08 3.15
CA ALA A 9 15.77 -13.31 4.16
C ALA A 9 16.08 -11.86 3.78
N GLN A 10 15.20 -11.17 3.06
CA GLN A 10 15.36 -9.71 2.92
C GLN A 10 15.03 -9.06 4.27
N ARG A 11 16.09 -8.87 5.06
CA ARG A 11 16.06 -8.37 6.44
C ARG A 11 15.27 -7.06 6.53
N ARG A 12 14.61 -6.86 7.67
CA ARG A 12 13.98 -5.57 8.04
C ARG A 12 15.00 -4.45 7.78
N GLY A 13 14.59 -3.42 7.06
CA GLY A 13 15.52 -2.39 6.61
C GLY A 13 14.82 -1.23 5.92
N THR A 14 15.59 -0.36 5.30
CA THR A 14 15.08 0.79 4.55
C THR A 14 15.07 0.45 3.06
N CYS A 15 13.94 0.71 2.41
CA CYS A 15 13.84 0.59 0.95
C CYS A 15 14.74 1.65 0.31
N GLN A 16 15.71 1.25 -0.51
CA GLN A 16 16.63 2.18 -1.18
C GLN A 16 15.90 3.12 -2.15
N ALA A 17 14.83 2.67 -2.79
CA ALA A 17 14.08 3.48 -3.76
C ALA A 17 13.19 4.54 -3.11
N THR A 18 12.62 4.26 -1.93
CA THR A 18 11.64 5.15 -1.28
C THR A 18 12.15 5.78 0.00
N GLY A 19 13.27 5.31 0.55
CA GLY A 19 13.74 5.68 1.89
C GLY A 19 12.84 5.20 3.03
N LYS A 20 11.78 4.45 2.73
CA LYS A 20 10.77 4.04 3.73
C LYS A 20 11.17 2.74 4.41
N ARG A 21 10.70 2.57 5.65
CA ARG A 21 10.87 1.30 6.38
C ARG A 21 10.13 0.19 5.67
N ARG A 22 10.85 -0.90 5.43
CA ARG A 22 10.34 -2.14 4.86
C ARG A 22 9.83 -3.09 5.93
N PHE A 23 8.59 -3.53 5.77
CA PHE A 23 7.98 -4.62 6.51
C PHE A 23 8.07 -5.93 5.71
N ARG A 24 8.18 -7.04 6.44
CA ARG A 24 8.33 -8.38 5.87
C ARG A 24 7.08 -8.80 5.10
N ASP A 25 5.92 -8.57 5.70
CA ASP A 25 4.63 -8.98 5.16
C ASP A 25 3.54 -7.92 5.44
N HIS A 26 2.38 -8.11 4.81
CA HIS A 26 1.23 -7.24 4.96
C HIS A 26 0.75 -7.18 6.42
N ARG A 27 0.73 -8.33 7.10
CA ARG A 27 0.23 -8.44 8.49
C ARG A 27 1.05 -7.59 9.44
N GLU A 28 2.38 -7.61 9.29
CA GLU A 28 3.29 -6.77 10.05
C GLU A 28 3.03 -5.29 9.77
N ALA A 29 2.88 -4.90 8.50
CA ALA A 29 2.56 -3.52 8.16
C ALA A 29 1.22 -3.06 8.75
N THR A 30 0.17 -3.88 8.68
CA THR A 30 -1.14 -3.60 9.27
C THR A 30 -1.07 -3.51 10.80
N ALA A 31 -0.33 -4.41 11.45
CA ALA A 31 -0.16 -4.39 12.91
C ALA A 31 0.51 -3.10 13.38
N ILE A 32 1.54 -2.64 12.65
CA ILE A 32 2.19 -1.35 12.94
C ILE A 32 1.25 -0.18 12.65
N LEU A 33 0.46 -0.24 11.58
CA LEU A 33 -0.54 0.79 11.29
C LEU A 33 -1.58 0.92 12.41
N HIS A 34 -2.08 -0.18 12.94
CA HIS A 34 -2.98 -0.18 14.11
C HIS A 34 -2.30 0.43 15.34
N ARG A 35 -1.04 0.08 15.60
CA ARG A 35 -0.28 0.69 16.70
C ARG A 35 -0.14 2.20 16.53
N VAL A 36 0.17 2.69 15.33
CA VAL A 36 0.26 4.12 15.02
C VAL A 36 -1.08 4.83 15.26
N ARG A 37 -2.18 4.24 14.80
CA ARG A 37 -3.53 4.79 15.04
C ARG A 37 -3.87 4.86 16.53
N ASN A 38 -3.52 3.84 17.30
CA ASN A 38 -3.74 3.83 18.74
C ASN A 38 -2.89 4.89 19.46
N VAL A 39 -1.62 5.05 19.07
CA VAL A 39 -0.75 6.10 19.60
C VAL A 39 -1.32 7.48 19.30
N ARG A 40 -1.78 7.73 18.07
CA ARG A 40 -2.45 9.00 17.72
C ARG A 40 -3.71 9.25 18.54
N ARG A 41 -4.55 8.23 18.70
CA ARG A 41 -5.77 8.33 19.51
C ARG A 41 -5.44 8.66 20.95
N ARG A 42 -4.44 7.98 21.53
CA ARG A 42 -4.01 8.21 22.91
C ARG A 42 -3.43 9.61 23.10
N ALA A 43 -2.54 10.03 22.21
CA ALA A 43 -1.97 11.39 22.23
C ALA A 43 -3.08 12.45 22.19
N LYS A 44 -4.09 12.28 21.31
CA LYS A 44 -5.26 13.17 21.26
C LYS A 44 -6.03 13.24 22.58
N VAL A 45 -6.21 12.12 23.28
CA VAL A 45 -6.87 12.09 24.60
C VAL A 45 -6.04 12.78 25.67
N GLU A 46 -4.72 12.65 25.60
CA GLU A 46 -3.77 13.29 26.52
C GLU A 46 -3.47 14.76 26.16
N GLY A 47 -4.09 15.31 25.11
CA GLY A 47 -3.84 16.68 24.62
C GLY A 47 -2.45 16.86 23.99
N LEU A 48 -1.80 15.77 23.59
CA LEU A 48 -0.46 15.76 22.99
C LEU A 48 -0.54 15.55 21.47
N ASP A 49 0.44 16.10 20.75
CA ASP A 49 0.61 15.86 19.33
C ASP A 49 1.45 14.61 19.02
N SER A 50 0.99 13.86 18.04
CA SER A 50 1.67 12.68 17.50
C SER A 50 2.46 13.06 16.25
N ARG A 51 3.78 12.80 16.24
CA ARG A 51 4.64 12.93 15.04
C ARG A 51 4.36 11.88 13.96
N ARG A 52 3.57 10.86 14.28
CA ARG A 52 3.21 9.76 13.38
C ARG A 52 1.90 10.10 12.68
N HIS A 53 1.90 10.05 11.35
CA HIS A 53 0.76 10.41 10.50
C HIS A 53 0.48 9.34 9.44
N GLU A 54 1.02 8.13 9.61
CA GLU A 54 0.79 7.03 8.69
C GLU A 54 -0.69 6.59 8.72
N GLU A 55 -1.32 6.50 7.55
CA GLU A 55 -2.75 6.19 7.39
C GLU A 55 -3.00 4.86 6.67
N ARG A 56 -2.06 4.43 5.81
CA ARG A 56 -2.22 3.26 4.92
C ARG A 56 -0.94 2.46 4.76
N CYS A 57 -1.07 1.17 4.43
CA CYS A 57 0.03 0.32 3.94
C CYS A 57 -0.10 0.00 2.44
N TYR A 58 1.03 -0.19 1.76
CA TYR A 58 1.08 -0.57 0.34
C TYR A 58 2.29 -1.45 0.03
N GLU A 59 2.16 -2.29 -1.00
CA GLU A 59 3.29 -3.06 -1.54
C GLU A 59 4.12 -2.19 -2.49
N CYS A 60 5.43 -2.15 -2.28
CA CYS A 60 6.36 -1.41 -3.12
C CYS A 60 6.82 -2.24 -4.30
N GLU A 61 6.69 -1.71 -5.52
CA GLU A 61 7.11 -2.40 -6.74
C GLU A 61 8.62 -2.57 -6.88
N SER A 62 9.41 -1.65 -6.30
CA SER A 62 10.88 -1.68 -6.43
C SER A 62 11.54 -2.72 -5.51
N CYS A 63 11.01 -2.90 -4.29
CA CYS A 63 11.60 -3.80 -3.31
C CYS A 63 10.69 -4.98 -2.92
N HIS A 64 9.48 -5.06 -3.50
CA HIS A 64 8.46 -6.07 -3.20
C HIS A 64 8.22 -6.24 -1.69
N GLY A 65 8.28 -5.12 -0.97
CA GLY A 65 8.12 -5.03 0.47
C GLY A 65 6.92 -4.18 0.82
N TRP A 66 6.37 -4.38 2.02
CA TRP A 66 5.25 -3.58 2.49
C TRP A 66 5.76 -2.32 3.18
N HIS A 67 5.21 -1.15 2.84
CA HIS A 67 5.55 0.15 3.42
C HIS A 67 4.31 0.84 3.97
N LEU A 68 4.53 1.79 4.88
CA LEU A 68 3.48 2.70 5.35
C LEU A 68 3.55 4.04 4.60
N THR A 69 2.40 4.71 4.51
CA THR A 69 2.28 6.04 3.92
C THR A 69 1.29 6.89 4.71
N SER A 70 1.52 8.19 4.73
CA SER A 70 0.59 9.18 5.32
C SER A 70 -0.59 9.52 4.40
N TRP A 71 -0.57 9.02 3.16
CA TRP A 71 -1.66 9.25 2.22
C TRP A 71 -2.82 8.30 2.50
N GLU A 72 -3.97 8.88 2.81
CA GLU A 72 -5.22 8.16 2.98
C GLU A 72 -5.66 7.49 1.68
N GLN A 73 -5.63 8.24 0.57
CA GLN A 73 -5.97 7.72 -0.75
C GLN A 73 -4.72 7.34 -1.54
N PRO A 74 -4.76 6.25 -2.34
CA PRO A 74 -3.77 6.06 -3.39
C PRO A 74 -3.94 7.21 -4.38
N ASP A 75 -2.96 8.10 -4.45
CA ASP A 75 -2.95 9.20 -5.40
C ASP A 75 -3.21 8.66 -6.81
N ARG A 76 -4.39 8.94 -7.39
CA ARG A 76 -4.77 8.45 -8.72
C ARG A 76 -3.83 8.98 -9.82
N ARG A 77 -3.04 10.02 -9.54
CA ARG A 77 -2.02 10.57 -10.44
C ARG A 77 -0.66 9.86 -10.33
N ARG A 78 -0.40 9.11 -9.24
CA ARG A 78 0.91 8.47 -8.95
C ARG A 78 0.87 7.00 -8.53
N ALA A 79 -0.31 6.41 -8.35
CA ALA A 79 -0.43 4.97 -8.20
C ALA A 79 0.08 4.33 -9.51
N PRO A 80 0.96 3.33 -9.45
CA PRO A 80 1.23 2.53 -10.64
C PRO A 80 -0.11 1.94 -11.02
N ARG A 81 -0.67 2.45 -12.11
CA ARG A 81 -1.77 1.81 -12.79
C ARG A 81 -1.24 0.40 -13.03
N ARG A 82 -1.76 -0.61 -12.31
CA ARG A 82 -1.86 -1.92 -12.94
C ARG A 82 -2.45 -1.59 -14.30
N ARG A 83 -1.66 -1.73 -15.36
CA ARG A 83 -2.18 -1.71 -16.72
C ARG A 83 -3.25 -2.78 -16.67
N LEU A 84 -4.51 -2.38 -16.56
CA LEU A 84 -5.54 -3.17 -17.19
C LEU A 84 -5.15 -3.09 -18.66
N ASP A 85 -4.73 -4.22 -19.21
CA ASP A 85 -4.44 -4.31 -20.63
C ASP A 85 -5.61 -3.68 -21.39
N PRO A 86 -5.35 -2.74 -22.32
CA PRO A 86 -6.40 -2.07 -23.08
C PRO A 86 -7.37 -3.05 -23.77
N GLU A 87 -6.92 -4.27 -24.06
CA GLU A 87 -7.75 -5.32 -24.68
C GLU A 87 -8.83 -5.90 -23.76
N VAL A 88 -8.65 -5.83 -22.44
CA VAL A 88 -9.68 -6.28 -21.48
C VAL A 88 -10.82 -5.26 -21.36
N PHE A 89 -10.53 -3.99 -21.63
CA PHE A 89 -11.51 -2.90 -21.60
C PHE A 89 -12.48 -2.99 -22.79
N GLU A 90 -11.98 -3.27 -23.99
CA GLU A 90 -12.78 -3.51 -25.20
C GLU A 90 -13.71 -4.73 -25.06
N LEU A 91 -13.24 -5.78 -24.36
CA LEU A 91 -14.06 -6.96 -24.09
C LEU A 91 -15.29 -6.65 -23.22
N PHE A 92 -15.20 -5.63 -22.35
CA PHE A 92 -16.30 -5.18 -21.49
C PHE A 92 -17.30 -4.30 -22.23
N VAL A 93 -16.83 -3.48 -23.18
CA VAL A 93 -17.66 -2.60 -24.01
C VAL A 93 -18.45 -3.40 -25.06
N LEU A 94 -17.85 -4.42 -25.67
CA LEU A 94 -18.47 -5.19 -26.75
C LEU A 94 -19.43 -6.31 -26.28
N ARG A 95 -19.41 -6.70 -25.00
CA ARG A 95 -20.22 -7.84 -24.49
C ARG A 95 -21.41 -7.49 -23.60
N GLY A 96 -21.77 -6.21 -23.45
CA GLY A 96 -23.12 -5.82 -23.01
C GLY A 96 -23.69 -6.59 -21.80
N LEU A 97 -22.90 -6.86 -20.76
CA LEU A 97 -23.41 -7.44 -19.53
C LEU A 97 -23.90 -6.33 -18.61
N ALA A 98 -25.20 -6.06 -18.71
CA ALA A 98 -25.93 -5.07 -17.94
C ALA A 98 -25.79 -5.30 -16.42
N ALA A 99 -25.05 -4.42 -15.76
CA ALA A 99 -25.23 -4.12 -14.35
C ALA A 99 -24.93 -2.63 -14.14
N GLY A 100 -26.00 -1.85 -14.04
CA GLY A 100 -26.01 -0.39 -14.16
C GLY A 100 -25.02 0.36 -13.28
N TRP A 101 -24.13 1.11 -13.92
CA TRP A 101 -23.38 2.18 -13.29
C TRP A 101 -23.71 3.49 -14.01
N VAL A 102 -24.49 4.36 -13.34
CA VAL A 102 -24.78 5.73 -13.77
C VAL A 102 -23.94 6.64 -12.86
N PRO A 103 -22.93 7.35 -13.38
CA PRO A 103 -22.24 8.36 -12.58
C PRO A 103 -23.11 9.63 -12.50
N ALA A 104 -23.39 10.08 -11.28
CA ALA A 104 -23.76 11.46 -10.97
C ALA A 104 -22.50 12.26 -10.60
#